data_AF-A0A2A6B770-F1
#
_entry.id   AF-A0A2A6B770-F1
#
_cell.length_a   1.000
_cell.length_b   1.000
_cell.length_c   1.000
_cell.angle_alpha   90.00
_cell.angle_beta   90.00
_cell.angle_gamma   90.00
#
_symmetry.space_group_name_H-M   'P 1'
#
loop_
_entity.id
_entity.type
_entity.pdbx_description
1 polymer ?
#
loop_
_entity_poly.entity_id
_entity_poly.type
_entity_poly.pdbx_seq_one_letter_code
_entity_poly.pdbx_strand_id
1 'polypeptide(L)'
;MAQSTLFVALCVFAASAFASKDLTAHFLAPRNLIPKSLQVKNYPGQCTAADQTKTKSCLDSYFLTYGIDSSKGLPGFSEYMKRTESVIIQYGAAGFDFYCDFESTLETCLGSLMTSACMNPDGFVKMYGLEQLEAINYATSYPVESYTCQYKDLAKSYYPCMMDMQNDGLQGLVDCTLAMSKEFENATDTCVPIDHYVTCIENYYVQYCDEGIRSYICNTQEIAFNFDMDGMCQNKMHQSTFFAPVPSLPQKPNYPGHCSLSDEQTTKKCLNAYFAAYGIDATKGLPDYYEYQAKITSITDNYGVQGYDIYCDYECTLETCLGKLMNSSCMNPNAFTIMYKTNQANSINYATSFPVEAYTCANKEVVKENYDCMVDVSKNHFQGIIDCSNALNAALPGTDDTCGDLSTYILCMEDLYVGLCGPSMKGFICNTQEISFNFDMNNFCEGKMPDCEALIVLSSIVIRITLCIDCQTNAEAHLPDAPPGPAAGKL
;
A
#
# COMPACT_ATOMS: atom_id res chain seq x y z
N MET A 1 18.33 -5.52 25.45
CA MET A 1 17.26 -6.53 25.60
C MET A 1 15.86 -6.00 25.30
N ALA A 2 15.62 -4.68 25.16
CA ALA A 2 14.27 -4.13 24.90
C ALA A 2 13.97 -3.77 23.42
N GLN A 3 14.93 -3.87 22.50
CA GLN A 3 14.73 -3.57 21.07
C GLN A 3 14.20 -4.76 20.25
N SER A 4 14.18 -5.98 20.80
CA SER A 4 13.87 -7.21 20.07
C SER A 4 12.38 -7.43 19.85
N THR A 5 11.58 -7.28 20.90
CA THR A 5 10.14 -7.59 20.89
C THR A 5 9.34 -6.67 19.98
N LEU A 6 9.89 -5.49 19.69
CA LEU A 6 9.24 -4.41 18.96
C LEU A 6 8.89 -4.81 17.51
N PHE A 7 9.80 -5.47 16.80
CA PHE A 7 9.65 -5.69 15.36
C PHE A 7 8.51 -6.64 15.00
N VAL A 8 8.23 -7.65 15.81
CA VAL A 8 7.35 -8.76 15.42
C VAL A 8 5.88 -8.39 15.50
N ALA A 9 5.49 -7.74 16.59
CA ALA A 9 4.11 -7.29 16.79
C ALA A 9 3.72 -6.16 15.83
N LEU A 10 4.72 -5.55 15.19
CA LEU A 10 4.59 -4.59 14.12
C LEU A 10 4.59 -5.27 12.72
N CYS A 11 5.06 -6.52 12.59
CA CYS A 11 5.48 -7.04 11.28
C CYS A 11 4.38 -7.70 10.44
N VAL A 12 3.25 -8.11 10.99
CA VAL A 12 2.15 -8.71 10.19
C VAL A 12 1.57 -7.71 9.18
N PHE A 13 1.91 -6.41 9.28
CA PHE A 13 1.32 -5.37 8.44
C PHE A 13 2.16 -4.12 8.12
N ALA A 14 3.46 -3.97 8.41
CA ALA A 14 4.27 -2.99 7.65
C ALA A 14 5.76 -3.31 7.64
N ALA A 15 6.15 -4.49 7.20
CA ALA A 15 7.53 -4.69 6.79
C ALA A 15 7.97 -3.69 5.68
N SER A 16 7.03 -3.10 4.94
CA SER A 16 7.24 -2.00 3.98
C SER A 16 7.81 -0.68 4.56
N ALA A 17 7.63 -0.36 5.84
CA ALA A 17 8.20 0.87 6.45
C ALA A 17 8.68 0.71 7.90
N PHE A 18 8.94 -0.53 8.32
CA PHE A 18 9.16 -0.91 9.72
C PHE A 18 8.01 -0.56 10.67
N ALA A 19 6.86 -1.05 10.19
CA ALA A 19 6.11 -2.05 10.92
C ALA A 19 5.04 -1.40 11.82
N SER A 20 3.85 -2.01 11.88
CA SER A 20 2.60 -1.40 12.32
C SER A 20 1.57 -2.44 12.87
N LYS A 21 0.49 -1.99 13.57
CA LYS A 21 -0.94 -2.52 13.52
C LYS A 21 -1.67 -2.90 14.82
N ASP A 22 -3.01 -3.01 15.03
CA ASP A 22 -4.34 -2.94 14.30
C ASP A 22 -5.64 -3.04 15.23
N LEU A 23 -6.70 -3.85 14.93
CA LEU A 23 -8.16 -3.76 15.31
C LEU A 23 -8.81 -4.62 16.47
N THR A 24 -10.19 -4.71 16.57
CA THR A 24 -11.28 -5.60 17.18
C THR A 24 -12.56 -4.83 17.60
N ALA A 25 -13.77 -5.27 17.35
CA ALA A 25 -14.32 -6.31 16.52
C ALA A 25 -15.83 -6.25 16.73
N HIS A 26 -16.54 -7.19 16.11
CA HIS A 26 -17.30 -8.14 16.94
C HIS A 26 -17.03 -9.57 16.46
N PHE A 27 -16.33 -10.37 17.27
CA PHE A 27 -16.72 -11.75 17.60
C PHE A 27 -16.02 -12.19 18.89
N LEU A 28 -16.70 -12.99 19.71
CA LEU A 28 -16.33 -13.23 21.11
C LEU A 28 -15.34 -14.39 21.29
N ALA A 29 -14.30 -14.16 22.08
CA ALA A 29 -13.54 -15.22 22.76
C ALA A 29 -13.13 -14.77 24.17
N PRO A 30 -13.51 -15.50 25.24
CA PRO A 30 -12.92 -15.26 26.56
C PRO A 30 -11.44 -15.69 26.58
N ARG A 31 -10.65 -15.11 27.51
CA ARG A 31 -9.23 -15.42 27.80
C ARG A 31 -8.84 -16.91 27.91
N ASN A 32 -9.81 -17.82 27.97
CA ASN A 32 -9.62 -19.26 28.04
C ASN A 32 -9.45 -19.95 26.67
N LEU A 33 -9.51 -19.20 25.55
CA LEU A 33 -9.47 -19.77 24.18
C LEU A 33 -8.20 -19.49 23.37
N ILE A 34 -7.30 -18.61 23.81
CA ILE A 34 -5.94 -18.59 23.23
C ILE A 34 -5.22 -19.84 23.76
N PRO A 35 -4.69 -20.73 22.92
CA PRO A 35 -3.97 -21.90 23.39
C PRO A 35 -2.76 -21.44 24.22
N LYS A 36 -2.72 -21.79 25.51
CA LYS A 36 -1.58 -21.45 26.41
C LYS A 36 -0.23 -21.94 25.86
N SER A 37 -0.25 -22.96 25.01
CA SER A 37 0.91 -23.40 24.26
C SER A 37 1.52 -22.31 23.39
N LEU A 38 0.72 -21.51 22.67
CA LEU A 38 1.20 -20.49 21.73
C LEU A 38 1.71 -19.20 22.41
N GLN A 39 1.67 -19.10 23.75
CA GLN A 39 2.00 -17.87 24.49
C GLN A 39 3.31 -17.95 25.30
N VAL A 40 4.11 -19.01 25.14
CA VAL A 40 5.27 -19.28 26.00
C VAL A 40 6.48 -19.70 25.17
N LYS A 41 7.62 -19.02 25.36
CA LYS A 41 8.90 -19.28 24.68
C LYS A 41 9.45 -20.67 24.98
N ASN A 42 9.27 -21.09 26.23
CA ASN A 42 9.75 -22.34 26.78
C ASN A 42 8.73 -23.49 26.63
N TYR A 43 8.57 -23.95 25.38
CA TYR A 43 7.83 -25.19 25.08
C TYR A 43 8.44 -26.40 25.81
N PRO A 44 7.61 -27.33 26.32
CA PRO A 44 8.10 -28.52 27.00
C PRO A 44 8.77 -29.51 26.03
N GLY A 45 9.83 -30.18 26.51
CA GLY A 45 10.54 -31.23 25.78
C GLY A 45 11.92 -30.80 25.26
N GLN A 46 12.48 -31.58 24.35
CA GLN A 46 13.74 -31.27 23.66
C GLN A 46 13.50 -31.31 22.15
N CYS A 47 14.03 -30.33 21.43
CA CYS A 47 14.06 -30.36 19.97
C CYS A 47 15.17 -31.31 19.50
N THR A 48 14.83 -32.59 19.27
CA THR A 48 15.83 -33.60 18.86
C THR A 48 16.29 -33.38 17.43
N ALA A 49 17.38 -34.03 17.00
CA ALA A 49 17.85 -33.93 15.62
C ALA A 49 16.79 -34.40 14.58
N ALA A 50 15.92 -35.34 14.95
CA ALA A 50 14.81 -35.77 14.10
C ALA A 50 13.72 -34.70 14.00
N ASP A 51 13.37 -34.07 15.14
CA ASP A 51 12.39 -32.98 15.18
C ASP A 51 12.89 -31.74 14.44
N GLN A 52 14.18 -31.39 14.58
CA GLN A 52 14.84 -30.34 13.81
C GLN A 52 14.74 -30.63 12.30
N THR A 53 15.05 -31.86 11.88
CA THR A 53 14.99 -32.26 10.46
C THR A 53 13.56 -32.14 9.91
N LYS A 54 12.54 -32.59 10.66
CA LYS A 54 11.13 -32.47 10.24
C LYS A 54 10.67 -31.01 10.23
N THR A 55 10.93 -30.27 11.31
CA THR A 55 10.51 -28.86 11.47
C THR A 55 11.14 -28.00 10.38
N LYS A 56 12.45 -28.13 10.16
CA LYS A 56 13.15 -27.41 9.08
C LYS A 56 12.57 -27.75 7.71
N SER A 57 12.26 -29.03 7.41
CA SER A 57 11.64 -29.41 6.12
C SER A 57 10.27 -28.76 5.89
N CYS A 58 9.44 -28.67 6.95
CA CYS A 58 8.16 -27.97 6.90
C CYS A 58 8.34 -26.46 6.70
N LEU A 59 9.23 -25.83 7.47
CA LEU A 59 9.55 -24.41 7.39
C LEU A 59 10.18 -24.03 6.04
N ASP A 60 11.10 -24.84 5.51
CA ASP A 60 11.70 -24.65 4.18
C ASP A 60 10.62 -24.66 3.07
N SER A 61 9.63 -25.54 3.19
CA SER A 61 8.51 -25.62 2.24
C SER A 61 7.56 -24.41 2.36
N TYR A 62 7.37 -23.90 3.58
CA TYR A 62 6.58 -22.71 3.87
C TYR A 62 7.27 -21.43 3.39
N PHE A 63 8.55 -21.22 3.70
CA PHE A 63 9.31 -20.07 3.22
C PHE A 63 9.39 -20.02 1.69
N LEU A 64 9.38 -21.17 1.02
CA LEU A 64 9.34 -21.24 -0.44
C LEU A 64 8.02 -20.70 -1.05
N THR A 65 6.88 -20.69 -0.34
CA THR A 65 5.64 -20.06 -0.85
C THR A 65 5.78 -18.54 -0.99
N TYR A 66 6.61 -17.93 -0.15
CA TYR A 66 7.01 -16.51 -0.21
C TYR A 66 8.27 -16.28 -1.06
N GLY A 67 8.69 -17.29 -1.85
CA GLY A 67 9.86 -17.21 -2.73
C GLY A 67 11.21 -17.15 -2.01
N ILE A 68 11.28 -17.59 -0.76
CA ILE A 68 12.52 -17.60 0.04
C ILE A 68 13.23 -18.95 -0.11
N ASP A 69 14.42 -18.93 -0.70
CA ASP A 69 15.30 -20.10 -0.82
C ASP A 69 16.14 -20.27 0.46
N SER A 70 15.54 -20.90 1.47
CA SER A 70 16.18 -21.13 2.78
C SER A 70 17.42 -22.02 2.75
N SER A 71 17.74 -22.66 1.61
CA SER A 71 19.00 -23.39 1.41
C SER A 71 20.22 -22.47 1.36
N LYS A 72 20.00 -21.18 1.07
CA LYS A 72 21.01 -20.11 1.10
C LYS A 72 21.07 -19.36 2.43
N GLY A 73 20.32 -19.82 3.44
CA GLY A 73 20.02 -19.09 4.66
C GLY A 73 18.67 -18.37 4.57
N LEU A 74 18.09 -18.03 5.72
CA LEU A 74 16.93 -17.15 5.77
C LEU A 74 17.37 -15.69 5.62
N PRO A 75 16.54 -14.82 5.02
CA PRO A 75 16.81 -13.39 5.00
C PRO A 75 16.69 -12.80 6.41
N GLY A 76 17.00 -11.51 6.57
CA GLY A 76 16.58 -10.78 7.76
C GLY A 76 15.05 -10.77 7.86
N PHE A 77 14.52 -10.83 9.07
CA PHE A 77 13.09 -10.96 9.36
C PHE A 77 12.24 -9.87 8.68
N SER A 78 12.76 -8.64 8.57
CA SER A 78 12.20 -7.56 7.74
C SER A 78 11.80 -8.03 6.34
N GLU A 79 12.73 -8.67 5.63
CA GLU A 79 12.59 -9.05 4.23
C GLU A 79 11.69 -10.28 4.07
N TYR A 80 11.63 -11.16 5.08
CA TYR A 80 10.59 -12.18 5.15
C TYR A 80 9.21 -11.55 5.28
N MET A 81 9.02 -10.62 6.20
CA MET A 81 7.72 -9.98 6.43
C MET A 81 7.32 -9.07 5.26
N LYS A 82 8.26 -8.49 4.50
CA LYS A 82 7.96 -7.77 3.23
C LYS A 82 7.33 -8.71 2.21
N ARG A 83 7.75 -9.97 2.20
CA ARG A 83 7.21 -10.98 1.29
C ARG A 83 5.86 -11.49 1.76
N THR A 84 5.63 -11.67 3.06
CA THR A 84 4.28 -12.01 3.57
C THR A 84 3.29 -10.87 3.33
N GLU A 85 3.67 -9.62 3.63
CA GLU A 85 2.91 -8.42 3.35
C GLU A 85 2.63 -8.25 1.85
N SER A 86 3.59 -8.54 0.98
CA SER A 86 3.38 -8.44 -0.48
C SER A 86 2.27 -9.35 -1.00
N VAL A 87 2.07 -10.53 -0.39
CA VAL A 87 0.92 -11.41 -0.71
C VAL A 87 -0.40 -10.78 -0.28
N ILE A 88 -0.43 -10.11 0.88
CA ILE A 88 -1.62 -9.41 1.35
C ILE A 88 -1.91 -8.21 0.45
N ILE A 89 -0.93 -7.35 0.17
CA ILE A 89 -1.08 -6.17 -0.70
C ILE A 89 -1.49 -6.55 -2.13
N GLN A 90 -0.87 -7.58 -2.72
CA GLN A 90 -1.14 -8.01 -4.10
C GLN A 90 -2.61 -8.40 -4.34
N TYR A 91 -3.26 -8.98 -3.33
CA TYR A 91 -4.63 -9.49 -3.42
C TYR A 91 -5.62 -8.74 -2.51
N GLY A 92 -5.18 -7.65 -1.88
CA GLY A 92 -5.96 -6.88 -0.89
C GLY A 92 -6.51 -7.76 0.24
N ALA A 93 -7.75 -7.50 0.65
CA ALA A 93 -8.41 -8.31 1.68
C ALA A 93 -8.56 -9.81 1.30
N ALA A 94 -8.41 -10.22 0.04
CA ALA A 94 -8.37 -11.64 -0.34
C ALA A 94 -6.98 -12.27 -0.09
N GLY A 95 -5.93 -11.48 0.06
CA GLY A 95 -4.57 -11.94 0.36
C GLY A 95 -4.45 -12.72 1.66
N PHE A 96 -5.29 -12.40 2.65
CA PHE A 96 -5.45 -13.17 3.87
C PHE A 96 -5.89 -14.62 3.66
N ASP A 97 -6.64 -14.91 2.59
CA ASP A 97 -7.04 -16.29 2.30
C ASP A 97 -5.80 -17.11 1.91
N PHE A 98 -4.96 -16.60 1.01
CA PHE A 98 -3.70 -17.24 0.61
C PHE A 98 -2.71 -17.35 1.78
N TYR A 99 -2.50 -16.25 2.51
CA TYR A 99 -1.63 -16.18 3.68
C TYR A 99 -2.00 -17.25 4.73
N CYS A 100 -3.29 -17.40 5.04
CA CYS A 100 -3.75 -18.39 6.00
C CYS A 100 -3.82 -19.83 5.45
N ASP A 101 -3.95 -20.01 4.15
CA ASP A 101 -3.79 -21.33 3.52
C ASP A 101 -2.32 -21.80 3.60
N PHE A 102 -1.35 -20.88 3.55
CA PHE A 102 0.07 -21.18 3.80
C PHE A 102 0.32 -21.56 5.27
N GLU A 103 -0.23 -20.80 6.24
CA GLU A 103 -0.18 -21.17 7.67
C GLU A 103 -0.80 -22.55 7.93
N SER A 104 -2.01 -22.81 7.43
CA SER A 104 -2.71 -24.09 7.56
C SER A 104 -1.89 -25.26 7.01
N THR A 105 -1.14 -25.03 5.93
CA THR A 105 -0.21 -26.02 5.35
C THR A 105 0.99 -26.27 6.28
N LEU A 106 1.55 -25.23 6.88
CA LEU A 106 2.65 -25.34 7.85
C LEU A 106 2.20 -26.05 9.14
N GLU A 107 1.10 -25.62 9.75
CA GLU A 107 0.49 -26.25 10.93
C GLU A 107 0.24 -27.75 10.69
N THR A 108 -0.31 -28.11 9.52
CA THR A 108 -0.54 -29.51 9.12
C THR A 108 0.77 -30.30 9.00
N CYS A 109 1.82 -29.71 8.42
CA CYS A 109 3.12 -30.37 8.28
C CYS A 109 3.80 -30.61 9.64
N LEU A 110 3.83 -29.58 10.50
CA LEU A 110 4.44 -29.64 11.82
C LEU A 110 3.66 -30.57 12.75
N GLY A 111 2.33 -30.47 12.77
CA GLY A 111 1.46 -31.17 13.71
C GLY A 111 1.82 -30.81 15.15
N SER A 112 2.09 -31.82 15.98
CA SER A 112 2.51 -31.60 17.38
C SER A 112 3.84 -30.83 17.53
N LEU A 113 4.64 -30.67 16.46
CA LEU A 113 5.87 -29.88 16.51
C LEU A 113 5.63 -28.37 16.52
N MET A 114 4.43 -27.90 16.14
CA MET A 114 4.06 -26.47 16.17
C MET A 114 4.21 -25.86 17.57
N THR A 115 4.03 -26.67 18.61
CA THR A 115 4.17 -26.27 20.02
C THR A 115 5.32 -27.02 20.72
N SER A 116 6.44 -27.18 20.01
CA SER A 116 7.65 -27.83 20.52
C SER A 116 8.80 -26.84 20.66
N ALA A 117 9.86 -27.24 21.39
CA ALA A 117 11.10 -26.48 21.50
C ALA A 117 11.87 -26.30 20.17
N CYS A 118 11.33 -26.76 19.03
CA CYS A 118 11.84 -26.43 17.70
C CYS A 118 11.26 -25.12 17.14
N MET A 119 10.08 -24.70 17.61
CA MET A 119 9.40 -23.46 17.20
C MET A 119 9.70 -22.30 18.17
N ASN A 120 10.87 -22.33 18.82
CA ASN A 120 11.36 -21.25 19.67
C ASN A 120 12.72 -20.74 19.13
N PRO A 121 13.27 -19.63 19.67
CA PRO A 121 14.47 -19.02 19.10
C PRO A 121 15.67 -19.97 19.07
N ASP A 122 15.89 -20.76 20.12
CA ASP A 122 16.93 -21.78 20.16
C ASP A 122 16.79 -22.84 19.06
N GLY A 123 15.56 -23.17 18.68
CA GLY A 123 15.25 -24.03 17.53
C GLY A 123 15.65 -23.37 16.21
N PHE A 124 15.27 -22.11 16.00
CA PHE A 124 15.64 -21.34 14.81
C PHE A 124 17.16 -21.13 14.68
N VAL A 125 17.87 -20.82 15.76
CA VAL A 125 19.34 -20.76 15.79
C VAL A 125 19.96 -22.10 15.35
N LYS A 126 19.44 -23.24 15.85
CA LYS A 126 19.97 -24.58 15.50
C LYS A 126 19.65 -25.01 14.07
N MET A 127 18.47 -24.67 13.55
CA MET A 127 18.02 -25.08 12.21
C MET A 127 18.56 -24.20 11.09
N TYR A 128 18.79 -22.91 11.35
CA TYR A 128 19.10 -21.91 10.32
C TYR A 128 20.37 -21.09 10.59
N GLY A 129 21.00 -21.22 11.76
CA GLY A 129 22.20 -20.44 12.09
C GLY A 129 21.95 -18.95 12.30
N LEU A 130 20.69 -18.56 12.54
CA LEU A 130 20.30 -17.16 12.77
C LEU A 130 20.97 -16.57 14.01
N GLU A 131 21.16 -15.25 14.00
CA GLU A 131 21.46 -14.50 15.21
C GLU A 131 20.27 -14.54 16.18
N GLN A 132 20.53 -14.41 17.49
CA GLN A 132 19.50 -14.57 18.53
C GLN A 132 18.32 -13.60 18.35
N LEU A 133 18.58 -12.39 17.85
CA LEU A 133 17.56 -11.37 17.58
C LEU A 133 16.61 -11.81 16.46
N GLU A 134 17.18 -12.22 15.31
CA GLU A 134 16.42 -12.73 14.17
C GLU A 134 15.63 -13.99 14.56
N ALA A 135 16.25 -14.91 15.31
CA ALA A 135 15.60 -16.12 15.78
C ALA A 135 14.45 -15.84 16.77
N ILE A 136 14.55 -14.79 17.59
CA ILE A 136 13.42 -14.26 18.39
C ILE A 136 12.31 -13.79 17.46
N ASN A 137 12.65 -13.03 16.43
CA ASN A 137 11.65 -12.45 15.55
C ASN A 137 10.84 -13.52 14.79
N TYR A 138 11.54 -14.44 14.12
CA TYR A 138 10.93 -15.58 13.44
C TYR A 138 10.09 -16.46 14.37
N ALA A 139 10.58 -16.82 15.56
CA ALA A 139 9.82 -17.66 16.47
C ALA A 139 8.54 -16.98 17.00
N THR A 140 8.56 -15.65 17.14
CA THR A 140 7.46 -14.86 17.68
C THR A 140 6.39 -14.55 16.63
N SER A 141 6.68 -14.65 15.33
CA SER A 141 5.67 -14.40 14.29
C SER A 141 4.58 -15.46 14.32
N TYR A 142 4.93 -16.75 14.23
CA TYR A 142 3.98 -17.88 14.16
C TYR A 142 2.77 -17.82 15.13
N PRO A 143 2.90 -17.55 16.44
CA PRO A 143 1.74 -17.44 17.32
C PRO A 143 0.85 -16.22 17.01
N VAL A 144 1.41 -15.13 16.47
CA VAL A 144 0.67 -13.96 15.98
C VAL A 144 0.01 -14.25 14.62
N GLU A 145 0.72 -14.94 13.72
CA GLU A 145 0.24 -15.32 12.39
C GLU A 145 -0.94 -16.30 12.51
N SER A 146 -0.83 -17.31 13.39
CA SER A 146 -1.91 -18.25 13.74
C SER A 146 -3.11 -17.53 14.40
N TYR A 147 -2.89 -16.53 15.26
CA TYR A 147 -3.97 -15.68 15.79
C TYR A 147 -4.68 -14.89 14.67
N THR A 148 -3.92 -14.24 13.78
CA THR A 148 -4.46 -13.52 12.62
C THR A 148 -5.31 -14.45 11.75
N CYS A 149 -4.89 -15.69 11.56
CA CYS A 149 -5.64 -16.67 10.77
C CYS A 149 -6.86 -17.27 11.50
N GLN A 150 -6.81 -17.41 12.82
CA GLN A 150 -8.00 -17.73 13.63
C GLN A 150 -9.08 -16.63 13.50
N TYR A 151 -8.67 -15.37 13.41
CA TYR A 151 -9.55 -14.21 13.26
C TYR A 151 -9.53 -13.63 11.84
N LYS A 152 -9.30 -14.48 10.82
CA LYS A 152 -9.09 -14.05 9.43
C LYS A 152 -10.17 -13.09 8.92
N ASP A 153 -11.45 -13.41 9.08
CA ASP A 153 -12.53 -12.56 8.56
C ASP A 153 -12.58 -11.17 9.22
N LEU A 154 -12.06 -11.04 10.44
CA LEU A 154 -11.92 -9.78 11.14
C LEU A 154 -10.78 -8.93 10.55
N ALA A 155 -9.61 -9.54 10.35
CA ALA A 155 -8.49 -8.87 9.69
C ALA A 155 -8.90 -8.43 8.26
N LYS A 156 -9.65 -9.27 7.54
CA LYS A 156 -10.20 -8.96 6.21
C LYS A 156 -11.22 -7.82 6.23
N SER A 157 -12.15 -7.78 7.20
CA SER A 157 -13.16 -6.72 7.26
C SER A 157 -12.56 -5.35 7.46
N TYR A 158 -11.38 -5.30 8.06
CA TYR A 158 -10.76 -4.05 8.44
C TYR A 158 -9.59 -3.63 7.58
N TYR A 159 -9.01 -4.55 6.81
CA TYR A 159 -7.92 -4.33 5.85
C TYR A 159 -7.85 -2.94 5.19
N PRO A 160 -8.93 -2.30 4.70
CA PRO A 160 -8.85 -0.96 4.12
C PRO A 160 -8.24 0.10 5.06
N CYS A 161 -8.73 0.24 6.31
CA CYS A 161 -8.13 1.19 7.25
C CYS A 161 -6.82 0.65 7.85
N MET A 162 -6.65 -0.69 7.85
CA MET A 162 -5.34 -1.33 8.05
C MET A 162 -4.37 -1.06 6.89
N MET A 163 -4.76 -0.45 5.77
CA MET A 163 -3.82 0.09 4.79
C MET A 163 -3.63 1.59 4.97
N ASP A 164 -4.71 2.37 5.11
CA ASP A 164 -4.64 3.83 5.17
C ASP A 164 -3.69 4.33 6.29
N MET A 165 -3.74 3.73 7.48
CA MET A 165 -2.78 4.06 8.55
C MET A 165 -1.31 3.74 8.22
N GLN A 166 -1.00 2.74 7.37
CA GLN A 166 0.41 2.48 6.98
C GLN A 166 0.98 3.70 6.24
N ASN A 167 0.17 4.28 5.36
CA ASN A 167 0.52 5.39 4.50
C ASN A 167 0.56 6.72 5.27
N ASP A 168 -0.44 6.94 6.12
CA ASP A 168 -0.67 8.23 6.79
C ASP A 168 -0.16 8.30 8.24
N GLY A 169 0.14 7.15 8.85
CA GLY A 169 0.21 7.02 10.31
C GLY A 169 1.45 6.35 10.89
N LEU A 170 2.46 6.05 10.06
CA LEU A 170 3.70 5.41 10.50
C LEU A 170 4.39 6.14 11.68
N GLN A 171 4.38 7.48 11.66
CA GLN A 171 5.01 8.30 12.70
C GLN A 171 4.43 8.04 14.09
N GLY A 172 3.13 7.73 14.22
CA GLY A 172 2.52 7.44 15.52
C GLY A 172 3.06 6.17 16.18
N LEU A 173 3.41 5.16 15.38
CA LEU A 173 4.01 3.92 15.87
C LEU A 173 5.44 4.13 16.33
N VAL A 174 6.19 4.97 15.60
CA VAL A 174 7.52 5.44 15.99
C VAL A 174 7.43 6.21 17.31
N ASP A 175 6.45 7.09 17.47
CA ASP A 175 6.26 7.86 18.70
C ASP A 175 5.89 6.96 19.90
N CYS A 176 4.99 5.98 19.72
CA CYS A 176 4.69 4.96 20.75
C CYS A 176 5.94 4.15 21.13
N THR A 177 6.73 3.74 20.14
CA THR A 177 8.01 3.02 20.31
C THR A 177 9.02 3.83 21.13
N LEU A 178 9.19 5.11 20.80
CA LEU A 178 10.13 6.01 21.46
C LEU A 178 9.69 6.31 22.90
N ALA A 179 8.39 6.48 23.12
CA ALA A 179 7.82 6.62 24.47
C ALA A 179 8.13 5.39 25.34
N MET A 180 7.83 4.19 24.84
CA MET A 180 8.14 2.93 25.55
C MET A 180 9.63 2.79 25.86
N SER A 181 10.49 3.07 24.88
CA SER A 181 11.95 2.96 25.02
C SER A 181 12.48 3.88 26.12
N LYS A 182 11.92 5.09 26.23
CA LYS A 182 12.28 6.07 27.26
C LYS A 182 11.76 5.71 28.65
N GLU A 183 10.59 5.09 28.75
CA GLU A 183 10.08 4.58 30.03
C GLU A 183 10.91 3.38 30.54
N PHE A 184 11.37 2.50 29.64
CA PHE A 184 12.24 1.38 29.99
C PHE A 184 13.55 1.79 30.70
N GLU A 185 14.11 2.97 30.41
CA GLU A 185 15.35 3.46 31.06
C GLU A 185 15.23 3.56 32.59
N ASN A 186 14.02 3.75 33.11
CA ASN A 186 13.75 4.00 34.53
C ASN A 186 12.72 3.01 35.14
N ALA A 187 12.29 2.00 34.37
CA ALA A 187 11.23 1.08 34.77
C ALA A 187 11.67 0.06 35.83
N THR A 188 10.96 0.00 36.95
CA THR A 188 11.12 -1.04 37.97
C THR A 188 10.22 -2.27 37.73
N ASP A 189 9.14 -2.12 36.96
CA ASP A 189 8.39 -3.22 36.34
C ASP A 189 8.39 -3.02 34.82
N THR A 190 9.04 -3.93 34.11
CA THR A 190 9.18 -3.91 32.64
C THR A 190 7.85 -4.06 31.90
N CYS A 191 6.80 -4.50 32.58
CA CYS A 191 5.49 -4.66 31.97
C CYS A 191 4.71 -3.34 31.89
N VAL A 192 5.06 -2.30 32.67
CA VAL A 192 4.39 -0.99 32.61
C VAL A 192 4.69 -0.22 31.31
N PRO A 193 5.96 -0.10 30.84
CA PRO A 193 6.25 0.50 29.53
C PRO A 193 5.55 -0.24 28.38
N ILE A 194 5.52 -1.59 28.43
CA ILE A 194 4.84 -2.43 27.44
C ILE A 194 3.32 -2.14 27.46
N ASP A 195 2.74 -2.00 28.65
CA ASP A 195 1.30 -1.72 28.80
C ASP A 195 0.90 -0.37 28.16
N HIS A 196 1.70 0.66 28.42
CA HIS A 196 1.54 1.98 27.82
C HIS A 196 1.76 1.96 26.30
N TYR A 197 2.73 1.17 25.81
CA TYR A 197 2.97 0.97 24.38
C TYR A 197 1.77 0.33 23.68
N VAL A 198 1.22 -0.76 24.24
CA VAL A 198 0.03 -1.43 23.69
C VAL A 198 -1.14 -0.44 23.67
N THR A 199 -1.40 0.26 24.78
CA THR A 199 -2.45 1.31 24.85
C THR A 199 -2.22 2.43 23.82
N CYS A 200 -0.96 2.82 23.59
CA CYS A 200 -0.59 3.85 22.62
C CYS A 200 -0.91 3.38 21.19
N ILE A 201 -0.48 2.17 20.82
CA ILE A 201 -0.81 1.56 19.53
C ILE A 201 -2.32 1.46 19.38
N GLU A 202 -3.04 0.83 20.31
CA GLU A 202 -4.51 0.74 20.28
C GLU A 202 -5.20 2.08 20.01
N ASN A 203 -4.80 3.15 20.72
CA ASN A 203 -5.42 4.47 20.63
C ASN A 203 -5.06 5.22 19.35
N TYR A 204 -3.84 5.05 18.86
CA TYR A 204 -3.46 5.52 17.53
C TYR A 204 -4.38 4.94 16.47
N TYR A 205 -4.95 3.79 16.78
CA TYR A 205 -5.63 2.95 15.84
C TYR A 205 -7.13 3.15 15.74
N VAL A 206 -7.76 3.50 16.86
CA VAL A 206 -9.12 4.08 16.89
C VAL A 206 -9.24 5.30 15.98
N GLN A 207 -8.15 6.01 15.71
CA GLN A 207 -8.19 7.21 14.88
C GLN A 207 -8.41 6.90 13.39
N TYR A 208 -7.87 5.78 12.89
CA TYR A 208 -7.97 5.42 11.46
C TYR A 208 -9.13 4.47 11.15
N CYS A 209 -9.56 3.70 12.15
CA CYS A 209 -10.61 2.69 12.02
C CYS A 209 -11.82 3.09 12.86
N ASP A 210 -12.31 2.23 13.75
CA ASP A 210 -13.38 2.54 14.71
C ASP A 210 -13.04 1.97 16.10
N GLU A 211 -13.82 2.20 17.16
CA GLU A 211 -13.55 1.52 18.47
C GLU A 211 -13.69 -0.02 18.37
N GLY A 212 -14.20 -0.53 17.23
CA GLY A 212 -14.00 -1.89 16.75
C GLY A 212 -12.56 -2.19 16.29
N ILE A 213 -11.58 -1.45 16.83
CA ILE A 213 -10.13 -1.62 16.75
C ILE A 213 -9.58 -2.19 18.11
N ARG A 214 -8.42 -1.78 18.63
CA ARG A 214 -8.07 -2.01 20.04
C ARG A 214 -7.77 -3.48 20.36
N SER A 215 -8.69 -4.21 20.98
CA SER A 215 -8.51 -5.57 21.55
C SER A 215 -7.90 -6.70 20.66
N TYR A 216 -8.04 -6.77 19.33
CA TYR A 216 -7.37 -7.80 18.47
C TYR A 216 -5.90 -7.47 18.37
N ILE A 217 -5.54 -6.23 18.64
CA ILE A 217 -4.16 -5.78 18.71
C ILE A 217 -3.67 -5.56 20.13
N CYS A 218 -4.54 -5.31 21.10
CA CYS A 218 -4.26 -5.73 22.47
C CYS A 218 -3.85 -7.21 22.49
N ASN A 219 -4.62 -8.09 21.84
CA ASN A 219 -4.37 -9.54 21.79
C ASN A 219 -3.12 -9.89 20.96
N THR A 220 -2.94 -9.32 19.77
CA THR A 220 -1.76 -9.57 18.92
C THR A 220 -0.49 -9.11 19.61
N GLN A 221 -0.48 -7.89 20.17
CA GLN A 221 0.66 -7.38 20.93
C GLN A 221 0.85 -8.20 22.22
N GLU A 222 -0.21 -8.54 22.96
CA GLU A 222 -0.15 -9.39 24.17
C GLU A 222 0.42 -10.78 23.85
N ILE A 223 0.09 -11.37 22.70
CA ILE A 223 0.68 -12.65 22.24
C ILE A 223 2.17 -12.48 21.97
N ALA A 224 2.59 -11.46 21.21
CA ALA A 224 3.99 -11.23 20.88
C ALA A 224 4.85 -10.94 22.12
N PHE A 225 4.40 -10.02 23.00
CA PHE A 225 5.12 -9.69 24.24
C PHE A 225 5.14 -10.84 25.24
N ASN A 226 4.05 -11.60 25.40
CA ASN A 226 4.08 -12.79 26.27
C ASN A 226 5.01 -13.87 25.70
N PHE A 227 5.06 -14.06 24.38
CA PHE A 227 5.96 -15.04 23.79
C PHE A 227 7.44 -14.65 23.98
N ASP A 228 7.85 -13.42 23.65
CA ASP A 228 9.26 -13.01 23.81
C ASP A 228 9.68 -12.92 25.29
N MET A 229 8.80 -12.45 26.17
CA MET A 229 9.07 -12.29 27.61
C MET A 229 8.75 -13.55 28.44
N ASP A 230 8.55 -14.71 27.80
CA ASP A 230 8.24 -16.01 28.44
C ASP A 230 7.10 -15.95 29.47
N GLY A 231 6.04 -15.22 29.13
CA GLY A 231 4.85 -15.02 29.97
C GLY A 231 5.04 -14.08 31.17
N MET A 232 6.19 -13.40 31.33
CA MET A 232 6.46 -12.55 32.49
C MET A 232 5.46 -11.39 32.68
N CYS A 233 4.85 -10.92 31.59
CA CYS A 233 3.81 -9.88 31.61
C CYS A 233 2.37 -10.42 31.51
N GLN A 234 2.19 -11.75 31.53
CA GLN A 234 0.88 -12.38 31.43
C GLN A 234 0.01 -11.97 32.62
N ASN A 235 -1.16 -11.37 32.36
CA ASN A 235 -2.06 -10.76 33.35
C ASN A 235 -1.54 -9.51 34.07
N LYS A 236 -0.38 -8.96 33.70
CA LYS A 236 0.09 -7.66 34.23
C LYS A 236 -0.30 -6.48 33.34
N MET A 237 -0.45 -6.73 32.04
CA MET A 237 -0.97 -5.72 31.10
C MET A 237 -2.49 -5.55 31.28
N HIS A 238 -3.00 -4.37 30.90
CA HIS A 238 -4.41 -4.06 30.86
C HIS A 238 -5.15 -5.09 30.01
N GLN A 239 -6.38 -5.36 30.42
CA GLN A 239 -7.33 -6.08 29.59
C GLN A 239 -8.15 -5.02 28.87
N SER A 240 -8.31 -5.15 27.56
CA SER A 240 -9.39 -4.44 26.86
C SER A 240 -10.71 -4.88 27.50
N THR A 241 -11.31 -3.96 28.27
CA THR A 241 -12.46 -4.23 29.14
C THR A 241 -13.76 -3.62 28.59
N PHE A 242 -13.72 -2.97 27.43
CA PHE A 242 -14.84 -2.21 26.92
C PHE A 242 -15.77 -3.03 26.03
N PHE A 243 -16.95 -3.35 26.57
CA PHE A 243 -18.07 -3.96 25.85
C PHE A 243 -19.21 -2.94 25.71
N ALA A 244 -19.11 -2.04 24.72
CA ALA A 244 -20.23 -1.18 24.34
C ALA A 244 -20.93 -1.77 23.09
N PRO A 245 -22.27 -1.85 23.05
CA PRO A 245 -22.98 -2.34 21.88
C PRO A 245 -22.83 -1.37 20.72
N VAL A 246 -22.31 -1.85 19.59
CA VAL A 246 -22.32 -1.12 18.32
C VAL A 246 -23.79 -0.93 17.90
N PRO A 247 -24.29 0.31 17.75
CA PRO A 247 -25.60 0.54 17.13
C PRO A 247 -25.57 -0.02 15.70
N SER A 248 -26.72 -0.51 15.20
CA SER A 248 -26.86 -0.84 13.77
C SER A 248 -26.22 0.25 12.92
N LEU A 249 -25.19 -0.11 12.12
CA LEU A 249 -24.30 0.80 11.38
C LEU A 249 -24.91 2.20 11.23
N PRO A 250 -24.48 3.21 12.02
CA PRO A 250 -24.80 4.58 11.65
C PRO A 250 -24.31 4.75 10.21
N GLN A 251 -25.20 5.19 9.31
CA GLN A 251 -24.85 5.41 7.91
C GLN A 251 -23.53 6.17 7.87
N LYS A 252 -22.49 5.54 7.28
CA LYS A 252 -21.06 5.89 7.43
C LYS A 252 -20.90 7.36 7.84
N PRO A 253 -20.56 7.70 9.10
CA PRO A 253 -20.10 9.06 9.37
C PRO A 253 -18.91 9.30 8.44
N ASN A 254 -18.86 10.47 7.79
CA ASN A 254 -17.80 10.81 6.84
C ASN A 254 -16.44 10.73 7.55
N TYR A 255 -15.74 9.61 7.39
CA TYR A 255 -14.30 9.53 7.61
C TYR A 255 -13.64 10.38 6.50
N PRO A 256 -12.84 11.41 6.86
CA PRO A 256 -12.02 12.10 5.87
C PRO A 256 -11.04 11.07 5.30
N GLY A 257 -11.19 10.68 4.03
CA GLY A 257 -10.33 9.68 3.39
C GLY A 257 -11.01 8.39 2.91
N HIS A 258 -12.31 8.16 3.17
CA HIS A 258 -13.02 6.98 2.66
C HIS A 258 -14.18 7.31 1.73
N CYS A 259 -14.21 6.68 0.56
CA CYS A 259 -15.29 6.82 -0.41
C CYS A 259 -16.61 6.26 0.18
N SER A 260 -17.70 7.05 0.12
CA SER A 260 -19.03 6.55 0.52
C SER A 260 -19.55 5.57 -0.53
N LEU A 261 -20.45 4.65 -0.17
CA LEU A 261 -21.00 3.69 -1.14
C LEU A 261 -21.75 4.38 -2.30
N SER A 262 -22.36 5.54 -2.04
CA SER A 262 -23.03 6.34 -3.06
C SER A 262 -22.03 7.03 -3.98
N ASP A 263 -20.93 7.53 -3.43
CA ASP A 263 -19.87 8.19 -4.19
C ASP A 263 -19.05 7.18 -4.98
N GLU A 264 -18.83 5.96 -4.47
CA GLU A 264 -18.19 4.84 -5.17
C GLU A 264 -19.03 4.43 -6.37
N GLN A 265 -20.35 4.26 -6.19
CA GLN A 265 -21.27 3.94 -7.30
C GLN A 265 -21.31 5.05 -8.36
N THR A 266 -21.24 6.32 -7.93
CA THR A 266 -21.21 7.48 -8.83
C THR A 266 -19.88 7.54 -9.60
N THR A 267 -18.76 7.40 -8.88
CA THR A 267 -17.40 7.39 -9.43
C THR A 267 -17.21 6.27 -10.43
N LYS A 268 -17.57 5.03 -10.05
CA LYS A 268 -17.53 3.86 -10.92
C LYS A 268 -18.42 4.01 -12.15
N LYS A 269 -19.57 4.67 -12.04
CA LYS A 269 -20.43 4.97 -13.20
C LYS A 269 -19.74 5.94 -14.17
N CYS A 270 -19.13 7.00 -13.66
CA CYS A 270 -18.39 7.98 -14.47
C CYS A 270 -17.16 7.36 -15.14
N LEU A 271 -16.33 6.67 -14.36
CA LEU A 271 -15.15 5.94 -14.86
C LEU A 271 -15.53 4.87 -15.89
N ASN A 272 -16.60 4.09 -15.69
CA ASN A 272 -17.07 3.13 -16.69
C ASN A 272 -17.47 3.79 -18.01
N ALA A 273 -18.07 4.99 -17.99
CA ALA A 273 -18.41 5.73 -19.20
C ALA A 273 -17.16 6.29 -19.90
N TYR A 274 -16.21 6.81 -19.11
CA TYR A 274 -14.89 7.25 -19.60
C TYR A 274 -14.12 6.10 -20.26
N PHE A 275 -13.91 4.97 -19.58
CA PHE A 275 -13.22 3.80 -20.13
C PHE A 275 -13.92 3.23 -21.37
N ALA A 276 -15.25 3.29 -21.44
CA ALA A 276 -16.01 2.87 -22.63
C ALA A 276 -15.71 3.73 -23.88
N ALA A 277 -15.30 5.01 -23.73
CA ALA A 277 -14.88 5.84 -24.85
C ALA A 277 -13.61 5.31 -25.54
N TYR A 278 -12.71 4.66 -24.79
CA TYR A 278 -11.52 3.95 -25.30
C TYR A 278 -11.82 2.50 -25.73
N GLY A 279 -13.08 2.08 -25.72
CA GLY A 279 -13.52 0.72 -26.03
C GLY A 279 -13.22 -0.31 -24.93
N ILE A 280 -13.03 0.13 -23.68
CA ILE A 280 -12.75 -0.75 -22.53
C ILE A 280 -14.05 -1.06 -21.78
N ASP A 281 -14.39 -2.34 -21.65
CA ASP A 281 -15.53 -2.81 -20.85
C ASP A 281 -15.14 -2.96 -19.37
N ALA A 282 -15.01 -1.81 -18.69
CA ALA A 282 -14.63 -1.72 -17.28
C ALA A 282 -15.60 -2.45 -16.32
N THR A 283 -16.79 -2.88 -16.78
CA THR A 283 -17.72 -3.69 -15.98
C THR A 283 -17.18 -5.10 -15.68
N LYS A 284 -16.24 -5.58 -16.50
CA LYS A 284 -15.54 -6.87 -16.33
C LYS A 284 -14.23 -6.76 -15.54
N GLY A 285 -13.88 -5.56 -15.06
CA GLY A 285 -12.55 -5.21 -14.56
C GLY A 285 -11.81 -4.29 -15.53
N LEU A 286 -10.74 -3.66 -15.06
CA LEU A 286 -9.84 -2.89 -15.93
C LEU A 286 -8.79 -3.80 -16.55
N PRO A 287 -8.27 -3.45 -17.75
CA PRO A 287 -7.12 -4.13 -18.32
C PRO A 287 -5.85 -3.81 -17.50
N ASP A 288 -4.71 -4.30 -17.98
CA ASP A 288 -3.43 -3.79 -17.46
C ASP A 288 -3.28 -2.29 -17.79
N TYR A 289 -2.63 -1.53 -16.91
CA TYR A 289 -2.49 -0.08 -17.10
C TYR A 289 -1.77 0.26 -18.41
N TYR A 290 -0.76 -0.53 -18.81
CA TYR A 290 -0.04 -0.29 -20.06
C TYR A 290 -0.90 -0.62 -21.30
N GLU A 291 -1.85 -1.54 -21.19
CA GLU A 291 -2.84 -1.78 -22.25
C GLU A 291 -3.82 -0.60 -22.40
N TYR A 292 -4.20 0.05 -21.29
CA TYR A 292 -4.99 1.29 -21.30
C TYR A 292 -4.19 2.46 -21.89
N GLN A 293 -2.94 2.66 -21.50
CA GLN A 293 -2.10 3.72 -22.08
C GLN A 293 -1.83 3.50 -23.58
N ALA A 294 -1.77 2.24 -24.04
CA ALA A 294 -1.74 1.94 -25.47
C ALA A 294 -3.04 2.35 -26.19
N LYS A 295 -4.21 2.34 -25.53
CA LYS A 295 -5.46 2.88 -26.09
C LYS A 295 -5.41 4.40 -26.24
N ILE A 296 -4.96 5.13 -25.22
CA ILE A 296 -4.77 6.59 -25.30
C ILE A 296 -3.80 6.93 -26.43
N THR A 297 -2.62 6.30 -26.45
CA THR A 297 -1.62 6.48 -27.52
C THR A 297 -2.20 6.20 -28.91
N SER A 298 -3.06 5.18 -29.05
CA SER A 298 -3.69 4.90 -30.34
C SER A 298 -4.61 6.02 -30.86
N ILE A 299 -5.12 6.92 -30.00
CA ILE A 299 -5.87 8.09 -30.44
C ILE A 299 -4.92 9.08 -31.13
N THR A 300 -3.76 9.37 -30.53
CA THR A 300 -2.76 10.27 -31.13
C THR A 300 -2.07 9.66 -32.35
N ASP A 301 -1.87 8.34 -32.42
CA ASP A 301 -1.37 7.67 -33.63
C ASP A 301 -2.37 7.76 -34.81
N ASN A 302 -3.69 7.67 -34.55
CA ASN A 302 -4.72 7.68 -35.61
C ASN A 302 -5.13 9.10 -36.04
N TYR A 303 -5.12 10.07 -35.13
CA TYR A 303 -5.59 11.45 -35.36
C TYR A 303 -4.47 12.51 -35.29
N GLY A 304 -3.22 12.10 -35.06
CA GLY A 304 -2.09 12.99 -34.87
C GLY A 304 -2.28 13.92 -33.67
N VAL A 305 -1.80 15.15 -33.79
CA VAL A 305 -1.96 16.21 -32.77
C VAL A 305 -3.42 16.49 -32.40
N GLN A 306 -4.38 16.25 -33.31
CA GLN A 306 -5.83 16.41 -33.02
C GLN A 306 -6.35 15.33 -32.07
N GLY A 307 -5.61 14.23 -31.89
CA GLY A 307 -5.93 13.21 -30.90
C GLY A 307 -5.95 13.76 -29.47
N TYR A 308 -5.18 14.81 -29.17
CA TYR A 308 -5.23 15.48 -27.86
C TYR A 308 -6.53 16.24 -27.61
N ASP A 309 -7.17 16.80 -28.65
CA ASP A 309 -8.48 17.44 -28.46
C ASP A 309 -9.54 16.36 -28.13
N ILE A 310 -9.57 15.23 -28.86
CA ILE A 310 -10.47 14.10 -28.58
C ILE A 310 -10.24 13.52 -27.17
N TYR A 311 -8.98 13.29 -26.83
CA TYR A 311 -8.57 12.75 -25.54
C TYR A 311 -8.98 13.67 -24.38
N CYS A 312 -8.73 14.98 -24.51
CA CYS A 312 -9.10 15.93 -23.47
C CYS A 312 -10.61 16.18 -23.38
N ASP A 313 -11.38 16.02 -24.46
CA ASP A 313 -12.85 16.03 -24.38
C ASP A 313 -13.38 14.87 -23.52
N TYR A 314 -12.71 13.70 -23.52
CA TYR A 314 -13.04 12.58 -22.63
C TYR A 314 -12.68 12.88 -21.17
N GLU A 315 -11.52 13.48 -20.90
CA GLU A 315 -11.14 13.94 -19.55
C GLU A 315 -12.11 14.98 -19.00
N CYS A 316 -12.46 16.00 -19.79
CA CYS A 316 -13.44 17.03 -19.40
C CYS A 316 -14.82 16.41 -19.13
N THR A 317 -15.21 15.37 -19.87
CA THR A 317 -16.45 14.62 -19.64
C THR A 317 -16.39 13.85 -18.30
N LEU A 318 -15.24 13.26 -17.96
CA LEU A 318 -15.03 12.58 -16.69
C LEU A 318 -15.02 13.57 -15.51
N GLU A 319 -14.28 14.66 -15.60
CA GLU A 319 -14.24 15.71 -14.57
C GLU A 319 -15.64 16.31 -14.34
N THR A 320 -16.41 16.56 -15.40
CA THR A 320 -17.79 17.03 -15.30
C THR A 320 -18.71 16.00 -14.62
N CYS A 321 -18.52 14.71 -14.89
CA CYS A 321 -19.31 13.63 -14.30
C CYS A 321 -19.00 13.42 -12.81
N LEU A 322 -17.72 13.43 -12.44
CA LEU A 322 -17.26 13.28 -11.05
C LEU A 322 -17.50 14.54 -10.22
N GLY A 323 -17.32 15.72 -10.82
CA GLY A 323 -17.32 17.01 -10.14
C GLY A 323 -16.41 17.00 -8.92
N LYS A 324 -16.99 17.17 -7.73
CA LYS A 324 -16.24 17.16 -6.46
C LYS A 324 -15.58 15.81 -6.14
N LEU A 325 -16.03 14.71 -6.75
CA LEU A 325 -15.46 13.38 -6.51
C LEU A 325 -14.08 13.20 -7.17
N MET A 326 -13.72 14.04 -8.16
CA MET A 326 -12.44 13.96 -8.86
C MET A 326 -11.24 14.10 -7.90
N ASN A 327 -11.36 14.94 -6.87
CA ASN A 327 -10.32 15.15 -5.85
C ASN A 327 -10.73 14.56 -4.49
N SER A 328 -11.43 13.41 -4.52
CA SER A 328 -11.89 12.71 -3.32
C SER A 328 -11.17 11.36 -3.16
N SER A 329 -11.34 10.74 -2.01
CA SER A 329 -10.92 9.36 -1.72
C SER A 329 -11.56 8.28 -2.62
N CYS A 330 -12.47 8.64 -3.53
CA CYS A 330 -12.96 7.74 -4.57
C CYS A 330 -12.01 7.62 -5.78
N MET A 331 -11.01 8.51 -5.89
CA MET A 331 -10.04 8.57 -7.00
C MET A 331 -8.61 8.24 -6.52
N ASN A 332 -8.47 7.34 -5.55
CA ASN A 332 -7.17 6.89 -5.02
C ASN A 332 -6.93 5.40 -5.31
N PRO A 333 -5.70 4.86 -5.13
CA PRO A 333 -5.39 3.47 -5.47
C PRO A 333 -6.29 2.45 -4.77
N ASN A 334 -6.61 2.67 -3.49
CA ASN A 334 -7.47 1.78 -2.71
C ASN A 334 -8.89 1.71 -3.31
N ALA A 335 -9.43 2.85 -3.77
CA ALA A 335 -10.72 2.89 -4.46
C ALA A 335 -10.69 2.17 -5.81
N PHE A 336 -9.61 2.25 -6.59
CA PHE A 336 -9.46 1.46 -7.83
C PHE A 336 -9.37 -0.05 -7.56
N THR A 337 -8.62 -0.46 -6.54
CA THR A 337 -8.54 -1.87 -6.09
C THR A 337 -9.93 -2.39 -5.71
N ILE A 338 -10.73 -1.61 -4.97
CA ILE A 338 -12.10 -2.00 -4.56
C ILE A 338 -13.07 -2.01 -5.75
N MET A 339 -13.12 -0.92 -6.53
CA MET A 339 -14.07 -0.76 -7.63
C MET A 339 -13.83 -1.78 -8.76
N TYR A 340 -12.57 -2.06 -9.10
CA TYR A 340 -12.22 -2.82 -10.30
C TYR A 340 -11.51 -4.14 -10.06
N LYS A 341 -11.14 -4.46 -8.81
CA LYS A 341 -10.41 -5.69 -8.43
C LYS A 341 -9.08 -5.85 -9.19
N THR A 342 -8.47 -4.74 -9.57
CA THR A 342 -7.11 -4.75 -10.13
C THR A 342 -6.08 -4.85 -9.01
N ASN A 343 -4.83 -5.18 -9.36
CA ASN A 343 -3.73 -5.26 -8.40
C ASN A 343 -3.26 -3.85 -7.98
N GLN A 344 -2.59 -3.73 -6.83
CA GLN A 344 -2.21 -2.43 -6.29
C GLN A 344 -1.31 -1.61 -7.21
N ALA A 345 -0.37 -2.22 -7.95
CA ALA A 345 0.49 -1.49 -8.88
C ALA A 345 -0.30 -0.87 -10.04
N ASN A 346 -1.27 -1.60 -10.61
CA ASN A 346 -2.18 -1.04 -11.61
C ASN A 346 -3.13 0.01 -11.01
N SER A 347 -3.62 -0.20 -9.78
CA SER A 347 -4.43 0.81 -9.08
C SER A 347 -3.68 2.12 -8.83
N ILE A 348 -2.40 2.05 -8.45
CA ILE A 348 -1.51 3.20 -8.31
C ILE A 348 -1.39 3.92 -9.65
N ASN A 349 -0.99 3.20 -10.71
CA ASN A 349 -0.84 3.80 -12.04
C ASN A 349 -2.14 4.46 -12.54
N TYR A 350 -3.29 3.82 -12.37
CA TYR A 350 -4.59 4.40 -12.73
C TYR A 350 -4.92 5.65 -11.90
N ALA A 351 -4.74 5.62 -10.58
CA ALA A 351 -5.07 6.77 -9.74
C ALA A 351 -4.12 7.96 -9.99
N THR A 352 -2.84 7.68 -10.23
CA THR A 352 -1.80 8.68 -10.55
C THR A 352 -1.96 9.28 -11.96
N SER A 353 -2.57 8.57 -12.91
CA SER A 353 -2.76 9.10 -14.27
C SER A 353 -3.72 10.28 -14.27
N PHE A 354 -4.93 10.18 -13.71
CA PHE A 354 -5.95 11.24 -13.75
C PHE A 354 -5.48 12.66 -13.35
N PRO A 355 -4.70 12.90 -12.27
CA PRO A 355 -4.21 14.24 -11.95
C PRO A 355 -3.14 14.76 -12.93
N VAL A 356 -2.32 13.88 -13.50
CA VAL A 356 -1.33 14.19 -14.56
C VAL A 356 -2.03 14.47 -15.89
N GLU A 357 -3.04 13.68 -16.20
CA GLU A 357 -3.89 13.73 -17.39
C GLU A 357 -4.72 15.03 -17.39
N ALA A 358 -5.33 15.40 -16.27
CA ALA A 358 -5.99 16.68 -16.08
C ALA A 358 -5.03 17.89 -16.24
N TYR A 359 -3.80 17.80 -15.71
CA TYR A 359 -2.78 18.85 -15.91
C TYR A 359 -2.35 18.96 -17.38
N THR A 360 -2.18 17.81 -18.05
CA THR A 360 -1.85 17.71 -19.48
C THR A 360 -2.92 18.40 -20.33
N CYS A 361 -4.20 18.16 -20.03
CA CYS A 361 -5.32 18.76 -20.75
C CYS A 361 -5.52 20.26 -20.44
N ALA A 362 -5.29 20.70 -19.20
CA ALA A 362 -5.27 22.12 -18.87
C ALA A 362 -4.17 22.90 -19.63
N ASN A 363 -3.07 22.23 -20.00
CA ASN A 363 -1.95 22.79 -20.74
C ASN A 363 -1.86 22.27 -22.19
N LYS A 364 -2.98 21.80 -22.76
CA LYS A 364 -2.99 21.05 -24.04
C LYS A 364 -2.32 21.77 -25.21
N GLU A 365 -2.35 23.10 -25.25
CA GLU A 365 -1.71 23.84 -26.35
C GLU A 365 -0.18 23.74 -26.30
N VAL A 366 0.44 23.67 -25.11
CA VAL A 366 1.89 23.35 -24.99
C VAL A 366 2.18 21.97 -25.56
N VAL A 367 1.34 20.98 -25.24
CA VAL A 367 1.47 19.60 -25.74
C VAL A 367 1.30 19.55 -27.27
N LYS A 368 0.34 20.30 -27.81
CA LYS A 368 0.07 20.36 -29.25
C LYS A 368 1.18 21.10 -30.03
N GLU A 369 1.72 22.18 -29.47
CA GLU A 369 2.87 22.90 -30.03
C GLU A 369 4.15 22.06 -30.06
N ASN A 370 4.33 21.17 -29.08
CA ASN A 370 5.54 20.34 -28.92
C ASN A 370 5.34 18.87 -29.36
N TYR A 371 4.19 18.53 -29.95
CA TYR A 371 3.76 17.16 -30.25
C TYR A 371 4.81 16.33 -31.00
N ASP A 372 5.25 16.81 -32.18
CA ASP A 372 6.20 16.08 -33.02
C ASP A 372 7.52 15.82 -32.29
N CYS A 373 7.95 16.73 -31.41
CA CYS A 373 9.12 16.53 -30.58
C CYS A 373 8.88 15.52 -29.46
N MET A 374 7.76 15.56 -28.75
CA MET A 374 7.44 14.55 -27.71
C MET A 374 7.36 13.13 -28.30
N VAL A 375 6.85 13.02 -29.54
CA VAL A 375 6.84 11.76 -30.31
C VAL A 375 8.26 11.34 -30.72
N ASP A 376 9.12 12.28 -31.11
CA ASP A 376 10.54 11.99 -31.41
C ASP A 376 11.32 11.58 -30.15
N VAL A 377 11.10 12.23 -29.01
CA VAL A 377 11.71 11.88 -27.72
C VAL A 377 11.37 10.43 -27.36
N SER A 378 10.09 10.06 -27.40
CA SER A 378 9.63 8.71 -27.05
C SER A 378 10.05 7.61 -28.03
N LYS A 379 10.36 7.94 -29.30
CA LYS A 379 10.76 6.95 -30.33
C LYS A 379 12.27 6.85 -30.53
N ASN A 380 12.98 7.99 -30.54
CA ASN A 380 14.38 8.08 -30.93
C ASN A 380 15.32 8.47 -29.77
N HIS A 381 14.80 9.11 -28.72
CA HIS A 381 15.58 9.51 -27.53
C HIS A 381 15.16 8.79 -26.23
N PHE A 382 14.41 7.69 -26.34
CA PHE A 382 13.93 6.88 -25.21
C PHE A 382 15.05 6.44 -24.25
N GLN A 383 16.28 6.25 -24.76
CA GLN A 383 17.44 5.95 -23.92
C GLN A 383 17.71 7.04 -22.86
N GLY A 384 17.46 8.32 -23.15
CA GLY A 384 17.63 9.40 -22.16
C GLY A 384 16.67 9.27 -20.99
N ILE A 385 15.42 8.86 -21.24
CA ILE A 385 14.43 8.57 -20.20
C ILE A 385 14.92 7.39 -19.34
N ILE A 386 15.37 6.31 -19.99
CA ILE A 386 15.93 5.13 -19.32
C ILE A 386 17.17 5.50 -18.47
N ASP A 387 18.03 6.39 -18.95
CA ASP A 387 19.21 6.85 -18.21
C ASP A 387 18.82 7.65 -16.95
N CYS A 388 17.84 8.55 -17.05
CA CYS A 388 17.26 9.23 -15.87
C CYS A 388 16.66 8.23 -14.87
N SER A 389 15.82 7.28 -15.33
CA SER A 389 15.22 6.27 -14.46
C SER A 389 16.26 5.33 -13.82
N ASN A 390 17.32 4.97 -14.53
CA ASN A 390 18.42 4.16 -14.00
C ASN A 390 19.21 4.91 -12.92
N ALA A 391 19.42 6.22 -13.08
CA ALA A 391 20.07 7.04 -12.05
C ALA A 391 19.23 7.08 -10.76
N LEU A 392 17.91 7.27 -10.88
CA LEU A 392 16.98 7.22 -9.74
C LEU A 392 17.00 5.85 -9.04
N ASN A 393 16.85 4.77 -9.81
CA ASN A 393 16.85 3.40 -9.29
C ASN A 393 18.18 3.00 -8.61
N ALA A 394 19.30 3.63 -8.99
CA ALA A 394 20.59 3.42 -8.35
C ALA A 394 20.75 4.21 -7.04
N ALA A 395 20.03 5.33 -6.87
CA ALA A 395 20.10 6.18 -5.68
C ALA A 395 19.16 5.72 -4.55
N LEU A 396 17.92 5.37 -4.89
CA LEU A 396 16.87 4.98 -3.92
C LEU A 396 17.28 3.92 -2.87
N PRO A 397 18.07 2.87 -3.18
CA PRO A 397 18.40 1.83 -2.19
C PRO A 397 19.40 2.24 -1.09
N GLY A 398 19.91 3.48 -1.10
CA GLY A 398 20.98 3.92 -0.19
C GLY A 398 20.87 5.37 0.30
N THR A 399 19.67 5.97 0.23
CA THR A 399 19.41 7.38 0.53
C THR A 399 18.52 7.55 1.76
N ASP A 400 18.79 8.59 2.55
CA ASP A 400 17.85 9.13 3.56
C ASP A 400 17.00 10.28 2.97
N ASP A 401 17.27 10.72 1.73
CA ASP A 401 16.63 11.86 1.07
C ASP A 401 15.96 11.45 -0.25
N THR A 402 14.92 10.62 -0.14
CA THR A 402 14.08 10.19 -1.27
C THR A 402 13.56 11.37 -2.11
N CYS A 403 13.25 12.51 -1.48
CA CYS A 403 12.73 13.68 -2.19
C CYS A 403 13.83 14.40 -3.01
N GLY A 404 15.08 14.44 -2.53
CA GLY A 404 16.23 14.94 -3.28
C GLY A 404 16.57 14.08 -4.50
N ASP A 405 16.44 12.74 -4.39
CA ASP A 405 16.66 11.84 -5.52
C ASP A 405 15.54 11.92 -6.56
N LEU A 406 14.27 12.02 -6.12
CA LEU A 406 13.14 12.33 -7.01
C LEU A 406 13.31 13.70 -7.69
N SER A 407 13.77 14.72 -6.97
CA SER A 407 14.09 16.04 -7.53
C SER A 407 15.14 15.96 -8.63
N THR A 408 16.18 15.14 -8.42
CA THR A 408 17.25 14.92 -9.40
C THR A 408 16.71 14.25 -10.67
N TYR A 409 15.80 13.29 -10.53
CA TYR A 409 15.11 12.68 -11.67
C TYR A 409 14.18 13.67 -12.42
N ILE A 410 13.41 14.48 -11.70
CA ILE A 410 12.54 15.52 -12.30
C ILE A 410 13.37 16.48 -13.16
N LEU A 411 14.51 16.96 -12.63
CA LEU A 411 15.41 17.85 -13.37
C LEU A 411 16.08 17.15 -14.57
N CYS A 412 16.45 15.87 -14.45
CA CYS A 412 16.96 15.07 -15.57
C CYS A 412 15.94 14.97 -16.73
N MET A 413 14.67 14.76 -16.38
CA MET A 413 13.57 14.74 -17.35
C MET A 413 13.28 16.13 -17.94
N GLU A 414 13.32 17.20 -17.12
CA GLU A 414 13.20 18.58 -17.60
C GLU A 414 14.30 18.90 -18.62
N ASP A 415 15.57 18.69 -18.27
CA ASP A 415 16.73 18.98 -19.14
C ASP A 415 16.68 18.20 -20.46
N LEU A 416 16.26 16.92 -20.43
CA LEU A 416 16.11 16.10 -21.63
C LEU A 416 15.07 16.69 -22.60
N TYR A 417 13.88 17.01 -22.10
CA TYR A 417 12.79 17.54 -22.94
C TYR A 417 13.04 19.00 -23.35
N VAL A 418 13.64 19.83 -22.50
CA VAL A 418 14.02 21.21 -22.85
C VAL A 418 15.14 21.22 -23.89
N GLY A 419 16.11 20.30 -23.79
CA GLY A 419 17.20 20.18 -24.75
C GLY A 419 16.76 19.75 -26.15
N LEU A 420 15.68 18.97 -26.25
CA LEU A 420 15.15 18.44 -27.52
C LEU A 420 13.99 19.26 -28.09
N CYS A 421 13.04 19.70 -27.24
CA CYS A 421 11.81 20.38 -27.65
C CYS A 421 11.82 21.90 -27.37
N GLY A 422 12.75 22.38 -26.55
CA GLY A 422 12.93 23.79 -26.25
C GLY A 422 12.25 24.29 -24.96
N PRO A 423 12.39 25.59 -24.64
CA PRO A 423 12.07 26.14 -23.32
C PRO A 423 10.60 26.02 -22.89
N SER A 424 9.66 25.87 -23.82
CA SER A 424 8.24 25.62 -23.56
C SER A 424 7.99 24.39 -22.67
N MET A 425 8.85 23.37 -22.77
CA MET A 425 8.69 22.12 -22.03
C MET A 425 9.16 22.19 -20.58
N LYS A 426 9.87 23.26 -20.17
CA LYS A 426 10.52 23.36 -18.86
C LYS A 426 9.53 23.14 -17.70
N GLY A 427 8.66 24.13 -17.49
CA GLY A 427 7.62 24.05 -16.48
C GLY A 427 6.65 22.88 -16.69
N PHE A 428 6.37 22.50 -17.95
CA PHE A 428 5.41 21.43 -18.25
C PHE A 428 5.88 20.06 -17.74
N ILE A 429 7.12 19.66 -18.05
CA ILE A 429 7.66 18.36 -17.65
C ILE A 429 7.90 18.32 -16.15
N CYS A 430 8.47 19.39 -15.58
CA CYS A 430 8.69 19.49 -14.14
C CYS A 430 7.38 19.29 -13.36
N ASN A 431 6.34 20.10 -13.65
CA ASN A 431 5.03 19.98 -12.99
C ASN A 431 4.37 18.62 -13.23
N THR A 432 4.49 18.05 -14.44
CA THR A 432 3.93 16.72 -14.75
C THR A 432 4.54 15.63 -13.87
N GLN A 433 5.87 15.61 -13.74
CA GLN A 433 6.56 14.63 -12.89
C GLN A 433 6.31 14.91 -11.40
N GLU A 434 6.31 16.19 -10.97
CA GLU A 434 6.02 16.58 -9.59
C GLU A 434 4.61 16.15 -9.16
N ILE A 435 3.60 16.35 -9.99
CA ILE A 435 2.22 15.88 -9.75
C ILE A 435 2.18 14.36 -9.64
N SER A 436 2.88 13.64 -10.52
CA SER A 436 2.95 12.18 -10.49
C SER A 436 3.55 11.67 -9.17
N PHE A 437 4.70 12.22 -8.75
CA PHE A 437 5.37 11.79 -7.52
C PHE A 437 4.66 12.25 -6.25
N ASN A 438 4.10 13.46 -6.21
CA ASN A 438 3.28 13.89 -5.07
C ASN A 438 2.05 12.98 -4.91
N PHE A 439 1.42 12.53 -6.00
CA PHE A 439 0.29 11.62 -5.89
C PHE A 439 0.71 10.20 -5.45
N ASP A 440 1.70 9.61 -6.12
CA ASP A 440 2.22 8.27 -5.84
C ASP A 440 2.78 8.15 -4.40
N MET A 441 3.54 9.16 -3.97
CA MET A 441 4.12 9.25 -2.62
C MET A 441 3.18 9.87 -1.57
N ASN A 442 1.87 10.00 -1.85
CA ASN A 442 0.86 10.54 -0.92
C ASN A 442 1.28 11.88 -0.25
N ASN A 443 1.80 12.81 -1.06
CA ASN A 443 2.29 14.13 -0.70
C ASN A 443 3.51 14.15 0.26
N PHE A 444 4.20 13.02 0.47
CA PHE A 444 5.41 12.94 1.30
C PHE A 444 6.50 13.95 0.89
N CYS A 445 6.58 14.28 -0.41
CA CYS A 445 7.53 15.25 -0.96
C CYS A 445 6.93 16.63 -1.29
N GLU A 446 5.71 16.95 -0.80
CA GLU A 446 5.09 18.25 -1.01
C GLU A 446 6.00 19.38 -0.49
N GLY A 447 6.32 20.34 -1.37
CA GLY A 447 7.23 21.46 -1.06
C GLY A 447 8.71 21.07 -0.84
N LYS A 448 9.10 19.82 -1.13
CA LYS A 448 10.49 19.32 -1.05
C LYS A 448 11.10 19.00 -2.42
N MET A 449 10.29 18.99 -3.48
CA MET A 449 10.71 18.83 -4.87
C MET A 449 11.08 20.19 -5.51
N PRO A 450 11.61 20.24 -6.76
CA PRO A 450 12.00 21.50 -7.38
C PRO A 450 10.81 22.46 -7.49
N ASP A 451 11.06 23.76 -7.33
CA ASP A 451 10.06 24.81 -7.61
C ASP A 451 9.86 24.89 -9.13
N CYS A 452 8.96 24.04 -9.65
CA CYS A 452 8.64 23.94 -11.07
C CYS A 452 7.96 25.24 -11.54
N GLU A 453 8.65 26.03 -12.37
CA GLU A 453 8.15 27.31 -12.90
C GLU A 453 6.69 27.18 -13.36
N ALA A 454 5.78 27.86 -12.65
CA ALA A 454 4.36 27.81 -12.94
C ALA A 454 4.06 28.44 -14.32
N LEU A 455 3.88 27.58 -15.33
CA LEU A 455 3.13 27.92 -16.53
C LEU A 455 1.77 28.49 -16.09
N ILE A 456 1.34 29.60 -16.71
CA ILE A 456 0.39 30.55 -16.11
C ILE A 456 -0.99 29.91 -15.79
N VAL A 457 -1.10 29.35 -14.60
CA VAL A 457 -2.35 29.12 -13.86
C VAL A 457 -2.09 29.49 -12.40
N LEU A 458 -2.56 30.68 -12.03
CA LEU A 458 -2.49 31.36 -10.72
C LEU A 458 -2.19 30.47 -9.50
N SER A 459 -1.16 30.85 -8.75
CA SER A 459 -0.73 30.20 -7.50
C SER A 459 -1.82 29.95 -6.44
N SER A 460 -1.60 28.90 -5.64
CA SER A 460 -2.29 28.50 -4.39
C SER A 460 -3.53 27.62 -4.52
N ILE A 461 -3.39 26.32 -4.17
CA ILE A 461 -4.19 25.40 -3.29
C ILE A 461 -5.75 25.44 -3.30
N VAL A 462 -6.40 26.35 -4.01
CA VAL A 462 -7.87 26.57 -4.05
C VAL A 462 -8.40 26.44 -5.50
N ILE A 463 -7.57 25.97 -6.43
CA ILE A 463 -7.97 25.69 -7.82
C ILE A 463 -8.31 24.21 -7.98
N ARG A 464 -9.59 23.91 -8.20
CA ARG A 464 -10.14 22.76 -8.98
C ARG A 464 -11.68 22.74 -9.01
N ILE A 465 -12.29 23.92 -9.17
CA ILE A 465 -13.74 24.09 -9.50
C ILE A 465 -13.94 25.08 -10.68
N THR A 466 -12.90 25.85 -11.06
CA THR A 466 -13.05 27.00 -11.99
C THR A 466 -12.38 26.79 -13.36
N LEU A 467 -11.75 25.64 -13.64
CA LEU A 467 -10.95 25.44 -14.86
C LEU A 467 -11.75 24.99 -16.10
N CYS A 468 -13.02 24.59 -15.96
CA CYS A 468 -13.88 24.19 -17.08
C CYS A 468 -14.74 25.34 -17.68
N ILE A 469 -14.23 26.58 -17.73
CA ILE A 469 -14.98 27.73 -18.29
C ILE A 469 -15.22 27.56 -19.80
N ASP A 470 -14.22 27.10 -20.57
CA ASP A 470 -14.37 26.87 -22.02
C ASP A 470 -15.14 25.57 -22.34
N CYS A 471 -15.23 24.63 -21.39
CA CYS A 471 -15.96 23.37 -21.56
C CYS A 471 -17.49 23.58 -21.49
N GLN A 472 -17.97 24.55 -20.71
CA GLN A 472 -19.41 24.86 -20.63
C GLN A 472 -19.98 25.40 -21.95
N THR A 473 -19.15 25.99 -22.83
CA THR A 473 -19.60 26.51 -24.12
C THR A 473 -19.77 25.46 -25.22
N ASN A 474 -19.22 24.25 -25.06
CA ASN A 474 -19.26 23.20 -26.10
C ASN A 474 -20.12 21.98 -25.77
N ALA A 475 -20.62 21.85 -24.53
CA ALA A 475 -21.40 20.69 -24.07
C ALA A 475 -22.79 20.48 -24.74
N GLU A 476 -23.21 21.38 -25.64
CA GLU A 476 -24.40 21.18 -26.50
C GLU A 476 -24.07 20.55 -27.87
N ALA A 477 -22.79 20.31 -28.19
CA ALA A 477 -22.40 19.56 -29.38
C ALA A 477 -22.61 18.06 -29.17
N HIS A 478 -23.29 17.40 -30.11
CA HIS A 478 -23.48 15.95 -30.08
C HIS A 478 -22.14 15.20 -30.02
N LEU A 479 -22.04 14.23 -29.09
CA LEU A 479 -21.06 13.15 -29.18
C LEU A 479 -21.07 12.59 -30.62
N PRO A 480 -19.94 12.61 -31.36
CA PRO A 480 -19.86 11.88 -32.60
C PRO A 480 -20.03 10.39 -32.31
N ASP A 481 -20.83 9.69 -33.13
CA ASP A 481 -20.97 8.24 -33.05
C ASP A 481 -19.58 7.58 -33.04
N ALA A 482 -19.41 6.56 -32.19
CA ALA A 482 -18.13 5.86 -32.06
C ALA A 482 -17.60 5.45 -33.45
N PRO A 483 -16.33 5.78 -33.78
CA PRO A 483 -15.82 5.59 -35.13
C PRO A 483 -15.90 4.10 -35.51
N PRO A 484 -16.26 3.77 -36.77
CA PRO A 484 -16.34 2.39 -37.21
C PRO A 484 -14.97 1.72 -37.02
N GLY A 485 -14.95 0.63 -36.26
CA GLY A 485 -13.71 -0.09 -35.94
C GLY A 485 -12.93 -0.48 -37.19
N PRO A 486 -11.59 -0.62 -37.09
CA PRO A 486 -10.72 -0.75 -38.25
C PRO A 486 -11.17 -1.90 -39.14
N ALA A 487 -11.48 -1.57 -40.40
CA ALA A 487 -11.87 -2.55 -41.39
C ALA A 487 -10.76 -3.60 -41.53
N ALA A 488 -11.11 -4.88 -41.42
CA ALA A 488 -10.19 -6.00 -41.50
C ALA A 488 -9.63 -6.14 -42.94
N GLY A 489 -8.65 -5.30 -43.27
CA GLY A 489 -7.89 -5.35 -44.50
C GLY A 489 -6.98 -6.58 -44.50
N LYS A 490 -7.37 -7.60 -45.26
CA LYS A 490 -6.46 -8.68 -45.63
C LYS A 490 -5.37 -8.13 -46.56
N LEU A 491 -4.11 -8.26 -46.15
CA LEU A 491 -2.95 -8.47 -47.01
C LEU A 491 -2.10 -9.58 -46.39
#